data_AF-A0A0T6BTI5-F1
#
_entry.id   AF-A0A0T6BTI5-F1
#
_cell.length_a   1.000
_cell.length_b   1.000
_cell.length_c   1.000
_cell.angle_alpha   90.00
_cell.angle_beta   90.00
_cell.angle_gamma   90.00
#
_symmetry.space_group_name_H-M   'P 1'
#
loop_
_entity.id
_entity.type
_entity.pdbx_description
1 polymer ?
#
loop_
_entity_poly.entity_id
_entity_poly.type
_entity_poly.pdbx_seq_one_letter_code
_entity_poly.pdbx_strand_id
1 'polypeptide(L)'
;MEEFYYYWSMWFLWVLTTFILEKNKTRFFTSAFILLNIILSMYHVRLVLFFNAAYLLFYAGAYMLGGYAAIHKNMRCLLLHLSMVFAYGFLFLFALYDPVWFILKPEWLIIILFVIMTAAFEKSFVNRLALFVLGMCQGELLYSLIIRKLYDGMVVGGYSWLSMCSAGIVLLYGVSQYERLVHQIHQKWKRLNKGATKMS
;
A
#
# COMPACT_ATOMS: atom_id res chain seq x y z
N MET A 1 3.37 -17.02 -10.79
CA MET A 1 3.02 -16.99 -9.36
C MET A 1 2.56 -15.60 -8.91
N GLU A 2 3.23 -14.53 -9.30
CA GLU A 2 2.83 -13.16 -8.91
C GLU A 2 1.41 -12.77 -9.36
N GLU A 3 0.99 -13.18 -10.56
CA GLU A 3 -0.40 -13.01 -11.03
C GLU A 3 -1.41 -13.65 -10.07
N PHE A 4 -1.15 -14.88 -9.64
CA PHE A 4 -2.00 -15.59 -8.70
C PHE A 4 -2.09 -14.84 -7.35
N TYR A 5 -0.96 -14.40 -6.81
CA TYR A 5 -0.93 -13.64 -5.55
C TYR A 5 -1.66 -12.30 -5.65
N TYR A 6 -1.52 -11.61 -6.79
CA TYR A 6 -2.27 -10.38 -7.06
C TYR A 6 -3.77 -10.63 -7.08
N TYR A 7 -4.25 -11.57 -7.91
CA TYR A 7 -5.69 -11.84 -8.00
C TYR A 7 -6.25 -12.34 -6.67
N TRP A 8 -5.53 -13.22 -5.97
CA TRP A 8 -5.93 -13.71 -4.67
C TRP A 8 -6.09 -12.57 -3.65
N SER A 9 -5.10 -11.66 -3.59
CA SER A 9 -5.14 -10.49 -2.70
C SER A 9 -6.26 -9.53 -3.06
N MET A 10 -6.48 -9.27 -4.35
CA MET A 10 -7.52 -8.36 -4.81
C MET A 10 -8.92 -8.92 -4.60
N TRP A 11 -9.14 -10.21 -4.84
CA TRP A 11 -10.41 -10.88 -4.53
C TRP A 11 -10.67 -10.90 -3.03
N PHE A 12 -9.65 -11.12 -2.22
CA PHE A 12 -9.77 -11.03 -0.76
C PHE A 12 -10.17 -9.62 -0.31
N LEU A 13 -9.51 -8.57 -0.81
CA LEU A 13 -9.89 -7.18 -0.56
C LEU A 13 -11.31 -6.87 -1.03
N TRP A 14 -11.70 -7.40 -2.19
CA TRP A 14 -13.06 -7.24 -2.71
C TRP A 14 -14.09 -7.85 -1.74
N VAL A 15 -13.91 -9.11 -1.33
CA VAL A 15 -14.78 -9.80 -0.35
C VAL A 15 -14.87 -9.03 0.96
N LEU A 16 -13.73 -8.54 1.48
CA LEU A 16 -13.71 -7.67 2.66
C LEU A 16 -14.59 -6.44 2.47
N THR A 17 -14.45 -5.75 1.34
CA THR A 17 -15.21 -4.52 1.07
C THR A 17 -16.70 -4.77 0.85
N THR A 18 -17.10 -5.86 0.21
CA THR A 18 -18.50 -6.09 -0.14
C THR A 18 -19.31 -6.69 1.00
N PHE A 19 -18.72 -7.65 1.73
CA PHE A 19 -19.45 -8.43 2.74
C PHE A 19 -19.18 -8.00 4.19
N ILE A 20 -17.98 -7.52 4.52
CA ILE A 20 -17.57 -7.27 5.91
C ILE A 20 -17.70 -5.79 6.30
N LEU A 21 -17.39 -4.86 5.39
CA LEU A 21 -17.48 -3.42 5.66
C LEU A 21 -18.94 -2.91 5.66
N GLU A 22 -19.21 -1.96 6.57
CA GLU A 22 -20.53 -1.33 6.70
C GLU A 22 -21.00 -0.64 5.41
N LYS A 23 -22.31 -0.62 5.18
CA LYS A 23 -22.92 -0.04 3.99
C LYS A 23 -22.72 1.48 3.98
N ASN A 24 -21.78 1.96 3.18
CA ASN A 24 -21.53 3.39 2.99
C ASN A 24 -21.13 3.70 1.53
N LYS A 25 -21.16 4.98 1.13
CA LYS A 25 -20.74 5.44 -0.21
C LYS A 25 -19.28 5.09 -0.48
N THR A 26 -18.42 5.23 0.52
CA THR A 26 -16.99 4.88 0.44
C THR A 26 -16.79 3.41 0.05
N ARG A 27 -17.56 2.50 0.65
CA ARG A 27 -17.53 1.07 0.33
C ARG A 27 -17.80 0.81 -1.15
N PHE A 28 -18.84 1.44 -1.70
CA PHE A 28 -19.19 1.28 -3.12
C PHE A 28 -18.03 1.71 -4.03
N PHE A 29 -17.45 2.88 -3.79
CA PHE A 29 -16.31 3.37 -4.57
C PHE A 29 -15.08 2.46 -4.42
N THR A 30 -14.76 1.98 -3.22
CA THR A 30 -13.63 1.06 -3.00
C THR A 30 -13.85 -0.28 -3.72
N SER A 31 -15.04 -0.89 -3.63
CA SER A 31 -15.32 -2.14 -4.33
C SER A 31 -15.29 -1.98 -5.85
N ALA A 32 -15.83 -0.89 -6.37
CA ALA A 32 -15.76 -0.56 -7.80
C ALA A 32 -14.32 -0.34 -8.25
N PHE A 33 -13.50 0.36 -7.45
CA PHE A 33 -12.09 0.57 -7.71
C PHE A 33 -11.32 -0.76 -7.78
N ILE A 34 -11.55 -1.68 -6.84
CA ILE A 34 -10.90 -3.01 -6.83
C ILE A 34 -11.26 -3.82 -8.09
N LEU A 35 -12.56 -3.87 -8.45
CA LEU A 35 -12.99 -4.58 -9.65
C LEU A 35 -12.41 -3.97 -10.92
N LEU A 36 -12.42 -2.64 -11.03
CA LEU A 36 -11.84 -1.95 -12.16
C LEU A 36 -10.34 -2.22 -12.25
N ASN A 37 -9.64 -2.29 -11.13
CA ASN A 37 -8.22 -2.60 -11.08
C ASN A 37 -7.92 -4.03 -11.57
N ILE A 38 -8.73 -5.02 -11.17
CA ILE A 38 -8.65 -6.41 -11.68
C ILE A 38 -8.87 -6.46 -13.19
N ILE A 39 -9.85 -5.71 -13.72
CA ILE A 39 -10.09 -5.67 -15.17
C ILE A 39 -8.92 -5.01 -15.90
N LEU A 40 -8.39 -3.91 -15.35
CA LEU A 40 -7.30 -3.15 -15.96
C LEU A 40 -5.94 -3.84 -15.87
N SER A 41 -5.74 -4.84 -15.00
CA SER A 41 -4.44 -5.51 -14.85
C SER A 41 -3.98 -6.24 -16.11
N MET A 42 -4.92 -6.60 -16.99
CA MET A 42 -4.65 -7.27 -18.27
C MET A 42 -4.20 -6.32 -19.38
N TYR A 43 -4.33 -5.00 -19.17
CA TYR A 43 -4.06 -4.00 -20.21
C TYR A 43 -2.75 -3.25 -19.95
N HIS A 44 -2.02 -2.99 -21.04
CA HIS A 44 -0.80 -2.21 -21.03
C HIS A 44 -0.96 -0.96 -21.87
N VAL A 45 -0.47 0.17 -21.36
CA VAL A 45 -0.48 1.47 -22.03
C VAL A 45 0.95 1.84 -22.38
N ARG A 46 1.21 2.08 -23.67
CA ARG A 46 2.51 2.56 -24.14
C ARG A 46 2.51 4.09 -24.15
N LEU A 47 3.36 4.68 -23.32
CA LEU A 47 3.72 6.10 -23.35
C LEU A 47 5.21 6.21 -23.67
N VAL A 48 5.95 7.01 -22.89
CA VAL A 48 7.42 7.02 -22.87
C VAL A 48 7.97 5.70 -22.33
N LEU A 49 7.24 5.05 -21.41
CA LEU A 49 7.47 3.71 -20.87
C LEU A 49 6.20 2.86 -21.11
N PHE A 50 6.32 1.54 -20.96
CA PHE A 50 5.15 0.67 -20.86
C PHE A 50 4.63 0.69 -19.43
N PHE A 51 3.36 1.00 -19.25
CA PHE A 51 2.70 0.99 -17.95
C PHE A 51 1.60 -0.06 -17.94
N ASN A 52 1.44 -0.75 -16.82
CA ASN A 52 0.21 -1.49 -16.57
C ASN A 52 -0.95 -0.52 -16.26
N ALA A 53 -2.13 -0.74 -16.84
CA ALA A 53 -3.27 0.15 -16.61
C ALA A 53 -3.77 0.10 -15.15
N ALA A 54 -3.65 -1.03 -14.46
CA ALA A 54 -3.96 -1.14 -13.03
C ALA A 54 -2.99 -0.33 -12.16
N TYR A 55 -1.70 -0.25 -12.54
CA TYR A 55 -0.74 0.61 -11.86
C TYR A 55 -1.14 2.09 -11.98
N LEU A 56 -1.53 2.53 -13.18
CA LEU A 56 -1.99 3.91 -13.38
C LEU A 56 -3.24 4.21 -12.55
N LEU A 57 -4.16 3.24 -12.44
CA LEU A 57 -5.34 3.38 -11.58
C LEU A 57 -4.97 3.45 -10.09
N PHE A 58 -4.03 2.63 -9.61
CA PHE A 58 -3.48 2.74 -8.25
C PHE A 58 -2.87 4.12 -8.01
N TYR A 59 -2.08 4.61 -8.96
CA TYR A 59 -1.42 5.89 -8.84
C TYR A 59 -2.41 7.06 -8.79
N ALA A 60 -3.40 7.07 -9.70
CA ALA A 60 -4.47 8.06 -9.71
C ALA A 60 -5.31 8.01 -8.42
N GLY A 61 -5.72 6.81 -7.98
CA GLY A 61 -6.49 6.63 -6.75
C GLY A 61 -5.73 7.12 -5.51
N ALA A 62 -4.43 6.83 -5.42
CA ALA A 62 -3.59 7.26 -4.31
C ALA A 62 -3.39 8.78 -4.30
N TYR A 63 -3.26 9.43 -5.46
CA TYR A 63 -3.24 10.89 -5.55
C TYR A 63 -4.55 11.54 -5.14
N MET A 64 -5.69 10.98 -5.56
CA MET A 64 -7.00 11.48 -5.14
C MET A 64 -7.17 11.37 -3.63
N LEU A 65 -6.79 10.23 -3.04
CA LEU A 65 -6.83 10.04 -1.59
C LEU A 65 -5.85 10.97 -0.86
N GLY A 66 -4.63 11.13 -1.37
CA GLY A 66 -3.59 11.97 -0.76
C GLY A 66 -3.87 13.46 -0.86
N GLY A 67 -4.45 13.91 -1.97
CA GLY A 67 -4.94 15.27 -2.17
C GLY A 67 -6.12 15.58 -1.24
N TYR A 68 -7.07 14.65 -1.12
CA TYR A 68 -8.17 14.75 -0.16
C TYR A 68 -7.67 14.78 1.30
N ALA A 69 -6.67 13.97 1.62
CA ALA A 69 -6.03 13.94 2.94
C ALA A 69 -5.06 15.12 3.19
N ALA A 70 -4.88 16.02 2.22
CA ALA A 70 -3.99 17.18 2.29
C ALA A 70 -2.55 16.85 2.72
N ILE A 71 -2.05 15.68 2.34
CA ILE A 71 -0.73 15.14 2.74
C ILE A 71 0.40 16.14 2.46
N HIS A 72 0.32 16.87 1.35
CA HIS A 72 1.31 17.87 0.95
C HIS A 72 1.40 19.10 1.86
N LYS A 73 0.38 19.36 2.69
CA LYS A 73 0.38 20.51 3.60
C LYS A 73 1.21 20.27 4.86
N ASN A 74 1.58 19.02 5.13
CA ASN A 74 2.39 18.65 6.28
C ASN A 74 3.80 18.25 5.82
N MET A 75 4.79 19.07 6.16
CA MET A 75 6.20 18.80 5.84
C MET A 75 6.66 17.42 6.31
N ARG A 76 6.14 16.93 7.45
CA ARG A 76 6.47 15.60 7.96
C ARG A 76 6.03 14.50 7.01
N CYS A 77 4.81 14.58 6.47
CA CYS A 77 4.29 13.58 5.54
C CYS A 77 5.02 13.63 4.20
N LEU A 78 5.40 14.83 3.74
CA LEU A 78 6.19 15.00 2.52
C LEU A 78 7.57 14.35 2.65
N LEU A 79 8.28 14.59 3.76
CA LEU A 79 9.58 13.98 4.03
C LEU A 79 9.47 12.46 4.13
N LEU A 80 8.46 11.96 4.85
CA LEU A 80 8.20 10.53 4.96
C LEU A 80 7.96 9.89 3.59
N HIS A 81 7.10 10.49 2.77
CA HIS A 81 6.83 10.04 1.42
C HIS A 81 8.11 10.01 0.56
N LEU A 82 8.92 11.07 0.61
CA LEU A 82 10.18 11.11 -0.13
C LEU A 82 11.16 10.04 0.34
N SER A 83 11.26 9.81 1.67
CA SER A 83 12.05 8.72 2.23
C SER A 83 11.57 7.36 1.75
N MET A 84 10.25 7.14 1.65
CA MET A 84 9.69 5.89 1.11
C MET A 84 10.10 5.70 -0.35
N VAL A 85 9.95 6.72 -1.20
CA VAL A 85 10.34 6.66 -2.62
C VAL A 85 11.82 6.30 -2.78
N PHE A 86 12.70 6.95 -2.04
CA PHE A 86 14.14 6.63 -2.07
C PHE A 86 14.45 5.26 -1.48
N ALA A 87 13.78 4.84 -0.41
CA ALA A 87 13.97 3.51 0.18
C ALA A 87 13.60 2.40 -0.81
N TYR A 88 12.50 2.55 -1.55
CA TYR A 88 12.13 1.63 -2.63
C TYR A 88 13.21 1.54 -3.69
N GLY A 89 13.59 2.69 -4.27
CA GLY A 89 14.60 2.75 -5.31
C GLY A 89 15.93 2.16 -4.86
N PHE A 90 16.40 2.52 -3.66
CA PHE A 90 17.63 1.99 -3.07
C PHE A 90 17.56 0.47 -2.90
N LEU A 91 16.49 -0.07 -2.32
CA LEU A 91 16.37 -1.49 -2.01
C LEU A 91 16.39 -2.34 -3.28
N PHE A 92 15.62 -1.95 -4.30
CA PHE A 92 15.60 -2.69 -5.57
C PHE A 92 16.87 -2.51 -6.41
N LEU A 93 17.53 -1.34 -6.35
CA LEU A 93 18.85 -1.18 -6.98
C LEU A 93 19.92 -1.99 -6.26
N PHE A 94 19.87 -2.06 -4.92
CA PHE A 94 20.79 -2.87 -4.14
C PHE A 94 20.58 -4.37 -4.42
N ALA A 95 19.32 -4.83 -4.47
CA ALA A 95 18.98 -6.19 -4.85
C ALA A 95 19.39 -6.55 -6.29
N LEU A 96 19.34 -5.58 -7.20
CA LEU A 96 19.83 -5.75 -8.58
C LEU A 96 21.36 -5.87 -8.64
N TYR A 97 22.08 -5.14 -7.78
CA TYR A 97 23.54 -5.13 -7.77
C TYR A 97 24.14 -6.34 -7.06
N ASP A 98 23.67 -6.68 -5.85
CA ASP A 98 24.16 -7.81 -5.07
C ASP A 98 23.01 -8.51 -4.31
N PRO A 99 22.41 -9.56 -4.91
CA PRO A 99 21.26 -10.25 -4.33
C PRO A 99 21.63 -11.16 -3.14
N VAL A 100 22.90 -11.47 -2.91
CA VAL A 100 23.32 -12.48 -1.89
C VAL A 100 23.02 -12.02 -0.47
N TRP A 101 22.94 -10.71 -0.24
CA TRP A 101 22.63 -10.12 1.06
C TRP A 101 21.15 -10.27 1.48
N PHE A 102 20.26 -10.64 0.55
CA PHE A 102 18.83 -10.71 0.81
C PHE A 102 18.42 -12.12 1.26
N ILE A 103 18.36 -12.32 2.58
CA ILE A 103 17.77 -13.53 3.19
C ILE A 103 16.25 -13.57 2.95
N LEU A 104 15.60 -12.41 3.01
CA LEU A 104 14.19 -12.22 2.66
C LEU A 104 14.08 -11.61 1.27
N LYS A 105 13.10 -12.09 0.50
CA LYS A 105 12.73 -11.51 -0.80
C LYS A 105 12.56 -9.97 -0.71
N PRO A 106 13.22 -9.19 -1.60
CA PRO A 106 13.15 -7.72 -1.62
C PRO A 106 11.72 -7.18 -1.57
N GLU A 107 10.79 -7.86 -2.24
CA GLU A 107 9.38 -7.49 -2.31
C GLU A 107 8.70 -7.48 -0.94
N TRP A 108 9.01 -8.45 -0.08
CA TRP A 108 8.45 -8.49 1.28
C TRP A 108 9.12 -7.48 2.19
N LEU A 109 10.41 -7.21 1.99
CA LEU A 109 11.16 -6.26 2.81
C LEU A 109 10.60 -4.85 2.62
N ILE A 110 10.32 -4.44 1.37
CA ILE A 110 9.74 -3.11 1.11
C ILE A 110 8.29 -2.99 1.61
N ILE A 111 7.47 -4.06 1.49
CA ILE A 111 6.12 -4.09 2.06
C ILE A 111 6.19 -3.84 3.56
N ILE A 112 6.99 -4.63 4.28
CA ILE A 112 7.10 -4.55 5.74
C ILE A 112 7.62 -3.17 6.16
N LEU A 113 8.67 -2.69 5.48
CA LEU A 113 9.25 -1.37 5.75
C LEU A 113 8.20 -0.27 5.59
N PHE A 114 7.46 -0.25 4.49
CA PHE A 114 6.45 0.77 4.23
C PHE A 114 5.26 0.70 5.19
N VAL A 115 4.82 -0.51 5.55
CA VAL A 115 3.77 -0.70 6.55
C VAL A 115 4.22 -0.17 7.90
N ILE A 116 5.46 -0.45 8.33
CA ILE A 116 6.01 0.08 9.59
C ILE A 116 6.11 1.61 9.54
N MET A 117 6.67 2.16 8.45
CA MET A 117 6.83 3.61 8.27
C MET A 117 5.47 4.33 8.31
N THR A 118 4.47 3.83 7.59
CA THR A 118 3.14 4.46 7.59
C THR A 118 2.43 4.27 8.93
N ALA A 119 2.54 3.10 9.57
CA ALA A 119 1.93 2.83 10.87
C ALA A 119 2.51 3.71 11.99
N ALA A 120 3.83 3.93 11.98
CA ALA A 120 4.52 4.72 12.99
C ALA A 120 4.21 6.23 12.91
N PHE A 121 4.02 6.77 11.70
CA PHE A 121 3.92 8.21 11.49
C PHE A 121 2.47 8.72 11.31
N GLU A 122 1.58 7.90 10.74
CA GLU A 122 0.18 8.28 10.53
C GLU A 122 -0.74 7.49 11.44
N LYS A 123 -1.84 8.11 11.89
CA LYS A 123 -2.90 7.41 12.66
C LYS A 123 -4.11 7.06 11.81
N SER A 124 -4.38 7.86 10.78
CA SER A 124 -5.51 7.65 9.88
C SER A 124 -5.19 6.55 8.88
N PHE A 125 -6.05 5.52 8.80
CA PHE A 125 -5.92 4.46 7.79
C PHE A 125 -5.89 5.03 6.37
N VAL A 126 -6.69 6.07 6.10
CA VAL A 126 -6.73 6.70 4.77
C VAL A 126 -5.39 7.34 4.41
N ASN A 127 -4.76 8.04 5.36
CA ASN A 127 -3.46 8.65 5.14
C ASN A 127 -2.37 7.59 4.96
N ARG A 128 -2.39 6.55 5.81
CA ARG A 128 -1.46 5.40 5.69
C ARG A 128 -1.56 4.76 4.31
N LEU A 129 -2.77 4.46 3.86
CA LEU A 129 -3.03 3.84 2.57
C LEU A 129 -2.56 4.73 1.41
N ALA A 130 -2.87 6.02 1.45
CA ALA A 130 -2.44 6.97 0.44
C ALA A 130 -0.91 7.08 0.36
N LEU A 131 -0.22 7.23 1.50
CA LEU A 131 1.24 7.28 1.56
C LEU A 131 1.89 5.98 1.10
N PHE A 132 1.35 4.84 1.53
CA PHE A 132 1.81 3.52 1.12
C PHE A 132 1.76 3.39 -0.40
N VAL A 133 0.59 3.60 -1.01
CA VAL A 133 0.42 3.40 -2.45
C VAL A 133 1.18 4.46 -3.26
N LEU A 134 1.19 5.74 -2.84
CA LEU A 134 1.98 6.77 -3.51
C LEU A 134 3.48 6.47 -3.47
N GLY A 135 4.00 6.08 -2.30
CA GLY A 135 5.39 5.68 -2.15
C GLY A 135 5.75 4.48 -3.02
N MET A 136 4.87 3.47 -3.10
CA MET A 136 5.06 2.30 -3.96
C MET A 136 5.05 2.66 -5.44
N CYS A 137 4.11 3.52 -5.86
CA CYS A 137 4.00 3.94 -7.26
C CYS A 137 5.21 4.78 -7.70
N GLN A 138 5.56 5.79 -6.91
CA GLN A 138 6.68 6.68 -7.25
C GLN A 138 8.04 6.01 -7.06
N GLY A 139 8.18 5.12 -6.08
CA GLY A 139 9.35 4.28 -5.93
C GLY A 139 9.59 3.40 -7.15
N GLU A 140 8.54 2.72 -7.63
CA GLU A 140 8.57 1.91 -8.85
C GLU A 140 8.91 2.74 -10.09
N LEU A 141 8.33 3.95 -10.19
CA LEU A 141 8.63 4.87 -11.28
C LEU A 141 10.10 5.30 -11.26
N LEU A 142 10.62 5.67 -10.09
CA LEU A 142 12.02 6.07 -9.90
C LEU A 142 12.96 4.92 -10.27
N TYR A 143 12.71 3.71 -9.75
CA TYR A 143 13.49 2.51 -10.05
C TYR A 143 13.49 2.23 -11.57
N SER A 144 12.30 2.20 -12.17
CA SER A 144 12.13 1.94 -13.61
C SER A 144 12.85 2.96 -14.48
N LEU A 145 12.82 4.25 -14.10
CA LEU A 145 13.52 5.31 -14.84
C LEU A 145 15.04 5.14 -14.80
N ILE A 146 15.60 4.69 -13.67
CA ILE A 146 17.04 4.50 -13.52
C ILE A 146 17.51 3.31 -14.37
N ILE A 147 16.80 2.18 -14.31
CA ILE A 147 17.22 0.94 -14.99
C ILE A 147 16.79 0.84 -16.45
N ARG A 148 15.95 1.76 -16.94
CA ARG A 148 15.49 1.78 -18.34
C ARG A 148 16.65 1.71 -19.34
N LYS A 149 17.82 2.28 -19.01
CA LYS A 149 19.00 2.22 -19.88
C LYS A 149 19.61 0.82 -19.98
N LEU A 150 19.36 -0.06 -19.01
CA LEU A 150 19.87 -1.43 -18.97
C LEU A 150 18.88 -2.45 -19.56
N TYR A 151 17.58 -2.25 -19.36
CA TYR A 151 16.54 -3.18 -19.80
C TYR A 151 15.50 -2.49 -20.68
N ASP A 152 15.57 -2.73 -21.99
CA ASP A 152 14.54 -2.26 -22.92
C ASP A 152 13.28 -3.13 -22.82
N GLY A 153 12.09 -2.52 -22.89
CA GLY A 153 10.81 -3.22 -22.82
C GLY A 153 10.27 -3.55 -21.42
N MET A 154 10.86 -3.00 -20.34
CA MET A 154 10.30 -3.17 -18.99
C MET A 154 8.90 -2.52 -18.85
N VAL A 155 7.96 -3.27 -18.26
CA VAL A 155 6.62 -2.78 -17.93
C VAL A 155 6.59 -2.29 -16.48
N VAL A 156 6.43 -0.98 -16.32
CA VAL A 156 6.25 -0.33 -15.01
C VAL A 156 4.96 -0.81 -14.37
N GLY A 157 5.04 -1.25 -13.12
CA GLY A 157 3.86 -1.73 -12.40
C GLY A 157 3.35 -3.08 -12.92
N GLY A 158 4.25 -3.95 -13.39
CA GLY A 158 3.91 -5.32 -13.77
C GLY A 158 3.36 -6.17 -12.61
N TYR A 159 3.07 -7.44 -12.86
CA TYR A 159 2.44 -8.31 -11.85
C TYR A 159 3.25 -8.50 -10.55
N SER A 160 4.58 -8.42 -10.61
CA SER A 160 5.41 -8.40 -9.39
C SER A 160 5.07 -7.20 -8.49
N TRP A 161 5.02 -6.00 -9.08
CA TRP A 161 4.62 -4.79 -8.37
C TRP A 161 3.15 -4.84 -7.90
N LEU A 162 2.22 -5.32 -8.74
CA LEU A 162 0.81 -5.43 -8.39
C LEU A 162 0.57 -6.41 -7.23
N SER A 163 1.23 -7.57 -7.28
CA SER A 163 1.26 -8.57 -6.21
C SER A 163 1.74 -7.94 -4.90
N MET A 164 2.88 -7.25 -4.96
CA MET A 164 3.48 -6.59 -3.82
C MET A 164 2.60 -5.48 -3.23
N CYS A 165 2.04 -4.61 -4.08
CA CYS A 165 1.18 -3.50 -3.66
C CYS A 165 -0.11 -4.02 -3.01
N SER A 166 -0.79 -4.98 -3.65
CA SER A 166 -2.03 -5.56 -3.13
C SER A 166 -1.82 -6.34 -1.82
N ALA A 167 -0.76 -7.14 -1.72
CA ALA A 167 -0.39 -7.83 -0.48
C ALA A 167 -0.06 -6.83 0.65
N GLY A 168 0.64 -5.74 0.32
CA GLY A 168 0.93 -4.67 1.29
C GLY A 168 -0.32 -3.93 1.77
N ILE A 169 -1.31 -3.70 0.90
CA ILE A 169 -2.61 -3.14 1.30
C ILE A 169 -3.34 -4.09 2.26
N VAL A 170 -3.31 -5.40 2.00
CA VAL A 170 -3.88 -6.40 2.91
C VAL A 170 -3.19 -6.36 4.28
N LEU A 171 -1.86 -6.35 4.31
CA LEU A 171 -1.10 -6.27 5.55
C LEU A 171 -1.37 -4.96 6.31
N LEU A 172 -1.39 -3.82 5.62
CA LEU A 172 -1.66 -2.52 6.19
C LEU A 172 -3.06 -2.44 6.80
N TYR A 173 -4.05 -3.02 6.13
CA TYR A 173 -5.40 -3.14 6.66
C TYR A 173 -5.42 -4.00 7.92
N GLY A 174 -4.75 -5.16 7.89
CA GLY A 174 -4.62 -6.06 9.04
C GLY A 174 -4.00 -5.39 10.27
N VAL A 175 -2.88 -4.69 10.10
CA VAL A 175 -2.23 -3.90 11.18
C VAL A 175 -3.17 -2.84 11.73
N SER A 176 -3.89 -2.15 10.86
CA SER A 176 -4.83 -1.10 11.26
C SER A 176 -6.05 -1.64 12.03
N GLN A 177 -6.53 -2.84 11.70
CA GLN A 177 -7.59 -3.50 12.49
C GLN A 177 -7.05 -3.99 13.83
N TYR A 178 -5.84 -4.56 13.86
CA TYR A 178 -5.19 -5.00 15.08
C TYR A 178 -5.04 -3.84 16.08
N GLU A 179 -4.52 -2.69 15.65
CA GLU A 179 -4.39 -1.50 16.49
C GLU A 179 -5.74 -1.04 17.05
N ARG A 180 -6.80 -1.05 16.24
CA ARG A 180 -8.16 -0.69 16.68
C ARG A 180 -8.68 -1.63 17.76
N LEU A 181 -8.50 -2.94 17.59
CA LEU A 181 -8.91 -3.96 18.57
C LEU A 181 -8.16 -3.80 19.89
N VAL A 182 -6.84 -3.63 19.84
CA VAL A 182 -6.01 -3.40 21.03
C VAL A 182 -6.47 -2.16 21.79
N HIS A 183 -6.75 -1.06 21.08
CA HIS A 183 -7.27 0.16 21.71
C HIS A 183 -8.65 -0.05 22.36
N GLN A 184 -9.56 -0.78 21.72
CA GLN A 184 -10.88 -1.09 22.30
C GLN A 184 -10.78 -1.96 23.55
N ILE A 185 -9.93 -3.00 23.53
CA ILE A 185 -9.69 -3.87 24.68
C ILE A 185 -9.11 -3.05 25.84
N HIS A 186 -8.09 -2.24 25.58
CA HIS A 186 -7.46 -1.40 26.59
C HIS A 186 -8.45 -0.41 27.23
N GLN A 187 -9.30 0.22 26.43
CA GLN A 187 -10.34 1.13 26.94
C GLN A 187 -11.39 0.39 27.78
N LYS A 188 -11.83 -0.80 27.35
CA LYS A 188 -12.80 -1.62 28.11
C LYS A 188 -12.21 -2.04 29.45
N TRP A 189 -10.95 -2.47 29.47
CA TRP A 189 -10.23 -2.87 30.68
C TRP A 189 -10.08 -1.71 31.68
N LYS A 190 -9.72 -0.52 31.19
CA LYS A 190 -9.65 0.70 32.01
C LYS A 190 -11.01 1.09 32.61
N ARG A 191 -12.13 0.89 31.89
CA ARG A 191 -13.48 1.15 32.40
C ARG A 191 -13.89 0.15 33.48
N LEU A 192 -13.57 -1.13 33.32
CA LEU A 192 -13.83 -2.18 34.32
C LEU A 192 -13.08 -1.90 35.63
N ASN A 193 -11.79 -1.58 35.57
CA ASN A 193 -11.00 -1.28 36.77
C ASN A 193 -11.45 0.01 37.49
N LYS A 194 -11.95 1.02 36.76
CA LYS A 194 -12.54 2.23 37.36
C LYS A 194 -13.94 2.00 37.95
N GLY A 195 -14.67 0.98 37.48
CA GLY A 195 -15.94 0.56 38.07
C GLY A 195 -15.75 -0.21 39.37
N ALA A 196 -14.73 -1.09 39.42
CA ALA A 196 -14.40 -1.85 40.62
C ALA A 196 -13.91 -0.98 41.79
N THR A 197 -13.13 0.08 41.52
CA THR A 197 -12.66 1.01 42.57
C THR A 197 -13.71 1.99 43.10
N LYS A 198 -14.90 2.07 42.48
CA LYS A 198 -16.03 2.87 43.00
C LYS A 198 -17.02 2.05 43.84
N MET A 199 -16.89 0.72 43.87
CA MET A 199 -17.75 -0.18 44.65
C MET A 199 -17.06 -0.73 45.91
N SER A 200 -15.81 -0.33 46.17
CA SER A 200 -15.06 -0.55 47.40
C SER A 200 -15.00 0.74 48.20
#